data_AF-A0A6J7J2Z1-F1
#
_entry.id   AF-A0A6J7J2Z1-F1
#
_cell.length_a   1.000
_cell.length_b   1.000
_cell.length_c   1.000
_cell.angle_alpha   90.00
_cell.angle_beta   90.00
_cell.angle_gamma   90.00
#
_symmetry.space_group_name_H-M   'P 1'
#
loop_
_entity.id
_entity.type
_entity.pdbx_description
1 polymer ?
#
loop_
_entity_poly.entity_id
_entity_poly.type
_entity_poly.pdbx_seq_one_letter_code
_entity_poly.pdbx_strand_id
1 'polypeptide(L)'
;MYKRGRALVPTFLAFSVTGLLELHFAKLVDYEFTASMEEDLDKIANGEAERITWLRDFFYGHDGQPGLNELSADLGAIDAREVNTMRIGEDIQIRVGRYGAYLQQGEGDTRKLANIPEELAPDELTLAKAIEILAQPSGERELGIDPATNLPIIAKSGRFGPYVTEVFPVEVVPEGAKKKRKKADAPKPKTASLLSTMTLDTITYEDALRLLSLPRVIGTDSQTGEDITVQNGRYGPYLKRGADSRTLESEDQLFSLTMDQAVEIYSKPKERRRGVAKPPLKELGVDPTTSRPLIVKDGRFGMYVTDGETNATLRRGDTIEALNLERGLELLAGRRAWEAENGGVTRPKRSRKKAAAPTLTKNTVKQAASKRATKKRATGKVASSDE
;
A
#
# COMPACT_ATOMS: atom_id res chain seq x y z
N MET A 1 -3.87 -5.80 -11.11
CA MET A 1 -4.46 -6.79 -12.04
C MET A 1 -5.47 -7.66 -11.30
N TYR A 2 -6.49 -8.15 -11.98
CA TYR A 2 -7.44 -9.16 -11.49
C TYR A 2 -7.76 -10.18 -12.60
N LYS A 3 -8.46 -11.28 -12.27
CA LYS A 3 -8.92 -12.28 -13.25
C LYS A 3 -10.38 -12.02 -13.61
N ARG A 4 -10.70 -11.96 -14.90
CA ARG A 4 -12.08 -11.93 -15.42
C ARG A 4 -12.23 -13.07 -16.42
N GLY A 5 -12.87 -14.16 -15.99
CA GLY A 5 -12.83 -15.43 -16.71
C GLY A 5 -11.38 -15.93 -16.89
N ARG A 6 -10.95 -16.10 -18.15
CA ARG A 6 -9.57 -16.49 -18.50
C ARG A 6 -8.61 -15.30 -18.69
N ALA A 7 -9.11 -14.06 -18.74
CA ALA A 7 -8.31 -12.86 -18.98
C ALA A 7 -7.66 -12.31 -17.70
N LEU A 8 -6.51 -11.65 -17.87
CA LEU A 8 -5.81 -10.89 -16.83
C LEU A 8 -6.04 -9.40 -17.10
N VAL A 9 -6.92 -8.77 -16.33
CA VAL A 9 -7.29 -7.36 -16.53
C VAL A 9 -6.36 -6.48 -15.69
N PRO A 10 -5.67 -5.47 -16.28
CA PRO A 10 -4.90 -4.49 -15.50
C PRO A 10 -5.83 -3.64 -14.63
N THR A 11 -5.31 -3.13 -13.53
CA THR A 11 -6.01 -2.19 -12.65
C THR A 11 -5.55 -0.77 -12.95
N PHE A 12 -6.35 0.27 -12.74
CA PHE A 12 -5.90 1.68 -12.94
C PHE A 12 -4.62 2.02 -12.16
N LEU A 13 -4.42 1.45 -10.97
CA LEU A 13 -3.17 1.56 -10.21
C LEU A 13 -1.95 0.95 -10.93
N ALA A 14 -2.15 -0.05 -11.78
CA ALA A 14 -1.08 -0.61 -12.61
C ALA A 14 -0.64 0.41 -13.66
N PHE A 15 -1.56 1.10 -14.34
CA PHE A 15 -1.22 2.17 -15.28
C PHE A 15 -0.44 3.31 -14.61
N SER A 16 -0.82 3.77 -13.42
CA SER A 16 -0.04 4.79 -12.70
C SER A 16 1.32 4.31 -12.19
N VAL A 17 1.51 3.01 -11.93
CA VAL A 17 2.82 2.44 -11.59
C VAL A 17 3.69 2.21 -12.83
N THR A 18 3.10 1.72 -13.92
CA THR A 18 3.77 1.54 -15.21
C THR A 18 4.21 2.88 -15.77
N GLY A 19 3.32 3.88 -15.84
CA GLY A 19 3.67 5.24 -16.30
C GLY A 19 4.71 5.94 -15.42
N LEU A 20 4.70 5.72 -14.10
CA LEU A 20 5.80 6.19 -13.22
C LEU A 20 7.15 5.61 -13.65
N LEU A 21 7.19 4.31 -13.96
CA LEU A 21 8.41 3.61 -14.34
C LEU A 21 8.83 3.95 -15.77
N GLU A 22 7.91 4.08 -16.71
CA GLU A 22 8.18 4.49 -18.09
C GLU A 22 8.72 5.92 -18.17
N LEU A 23 8.17 6.86 -17.38
CA LEU A 23 8.58 8.27 -17.40
C LEU A 23 9.90 8.56 -16.65
N HIS A 24 10.17 7.87 -15.55
CA HIS A 24 11.32 8.18 -14.67
C HIS A 24 12.37 7.08 -14.57
N PHE A 25 12.04 5.85 -15.01
CA PHE A 25 12.88 4.66 -14.83
C PHE A 25 12.89 3.78 -16.10
N ALA A 26 12.69 4.36 -17.29
CA ALA A 26 12.45 3.63 -18.55
C ALA A 26 13.36 2.41 -18.74
N LYS A 27 14.68 2.62 -18.57
CA LYS A 27 15.70 1.56 -18.67
C LYS A 27 15.45 0.35 -17.76
N LEU A 28 14.82 0.51 -16.60
CA LEU A 28 14.55 -0.57 -15.64
C LEU A 28 13.27 -1.37 -15.96
N VAL A 29 12.44 -0.89 -16.89
CA VAL A 29 11.25 -1.60 -17.41
C VAL A 29 11.37 -1.99 -18.88
N ASP A 30 12.49 -1.66 -19.52
CA ASP A 30 12.82 -2.04 -20.88
C ASP A 30 13.04 -3.56 -21.01
N TYR A 31 12.53 -4.16 -22.08
CA TYR A 31 12.65 -5.58 -22.34
C TYR A 31 14.11 -5.99 -22.62
N GLU A 32 14.88 -5.18 -23.33
CA GLU A 32 16.30 -5.44 -23.61
C GLU A 32 17.13 -5.42 -22.32
N PHE A 33 16.83 -4.49 -21.40
CA PHE A 33 17.49 -4.46 -20.09
C PHE A 33 17.22 -5.75 -19.30
N THR A 34 15.98 -6.24 -19.29
CA THR A 34 15.66 -7.50 -18.61
C THR A 34 16.36 -8.71 -19.25
N ALA A 35 16.58 -8.71 -20.56
CA ALA A 35 17.35 -9.75 -21.23
C ALA A 35 18.85 -9.68 -20.85
N SER A 36 19.45 -8.50 -20.92
CA SER A 36 20.87 -8.31 -20.55
C SER A 36 21.15 -8.64 -19.08
N MET A 37 20.18 -8.41 -18.18
CA MET A 37 20.33 -8.75 -16.77
C MET A 37 20.40 -10.27 -16.55
N GLU A 38 19.59 -11.07 -17.25
CA GLU A 38 19.65 -12.53 -17.14
C GLU A 38 20.96 -13.06 -17.77
N GLU A 39 21.41 -12.51 -18.90
CA GLU A 39 22.72 -12.85 -19.48
C GLU A 39 23.89 -12.54 -18.52
N ASP A 40 23.85 -11.41 -17.81
CA ASP A 40 24.88 -11.07 -16.82
C ASP A 40 24.83 -11.98 -15.59
N LEU A 41 23.64 -12.43 -15.18
CA LEU A 41 23.48 -13.43 -14.12
C LEU A 41 24.04 -14.79 -14.54
N ASP A 42 23.87 -15.20 -15.79
CA ASP A 42 24.48 -16.42 -16.35
C ASP A 42 26.01 -16.31 -16.44
N LYS A 43 26.56 -15.16 -16.86
CA LYS A 43 28.02 -14.88 -16.81
C LYS A 43 28.57 -14.99 -15.38
N ILE A 44 27.84 -14.49 -14.38
CA ILE A 44 28.20 -14.64 -12.96
C ILE A 44 28.12 -16.10 -12.51
N ALA A 45 27.13 -16.87 -12.97
CA ALA A 45 26.98 -18.29 -12.64
C ALA A 45 28.10 -19.17 -13.25
N ASN A 46 28.54 -18.86 -14.47
CA ASN A 46 29.67 -19.51 -15.14
C ASN A 46 31.05 -19.10 -14.56
N GLY A 47 31.11 -18.06 -13.73
CA GLY A 47 32.36 -17.49 -13.21
C GLY A 47 33.09 -16.55 -14.17
N GLU A 48 32.43 -16.14 -15.26
CA GLU A 48 32.95 -15.20 -16.26
C GLU A 48 32.88 -13.73 -15.78
N ALA A 49 32.00 -13.42 -14.82
CA ALA A 49 31.81 -12.08 -14.25
C ALA A 49 31.75 -12.08 -12.72
N GLU A 50 32.25 -11.01 -12.09
CA GLU A 50 32.32 -10.90 -10.62
C GLU A 50 31.09 -10.20 -10.03
N ARG A 51 30.33 -10.93 -9.20
CA ARG A 51 29.07 -10.47 -8.59
C ARG A 51 29.18 -9.13 -7.84
N ILE A 52 30.30 -8.83 -7.18
CA ILE A 52 30.44 -7.59 -6.39
C ILE A 52 30.61 -6.40 -7.32
N THR A 53 31.46 -6.53 -8.35
CA THR A 53 31.62 -5.57 -9.43
C THR A 53 30.27 -5.30 -10.13
N TRP A 54 29.54 -6.33 -10.57
CA TRP A 54 28.23 -6.13 -11.20
C TRP A 54 27.23 -5.38 -10.30
N LEU A 55 27.12 -5.77 -9.02
CA LEU A 55 26.24 -5.09 -8.07
C LEU A 55 26.64 -3.63 -7.77
N ARG A 56 27.94 -3.33 -7.78
CA ARG A 56 28.47 -1.97 -7.66
C ARG A 56 28.04 -1.15 -8.88
N ASP A 57 28.22 -1.72 -10.07
CA ASP A 57 28.08 -1.03 -11.35
C ASP A 57 26.59 -0.80 -11.71
N PHE A 58 25.71 -1.75 -11.40
CA PHE A 58 24.26 -1.54 -11.45
C PHE A 58 23.77 -0.44 -10.47
N PHE A 59 24.32 -0.40 -9.25
CA PHE A 59 23.85 0.52 -8.22
C PHE A 59 24.39 1.94 -8.38
N TYR A 60 25.69 2.10 -8.63
CA TYR A 60 26.36 3.40 -8.73
C TYR A 60 26.51 3.93 -10.16
N GLY A 61 26.42 3.06 -11.17
CA GLY A 61 26.64 3.40 -12.58
C GLY A 61 28.01 2.94 -13.08
N HIS A 62 28.14 2.82 -14.39
CA HIS A 62 29.35 2.38 -15.09
C HIS A 62 29.38 2.97 -16.51
N ASP A 63 30.58 3.19 -17.06
CA ASP A 63 30.81 3.76 -18.41
C ASP A 63 29.94 5.00 -18.75
N GLY A 64 29.79 5.90 -17.78
CA GLY A 64 29.01 7.14 -17.91
C GLY A 64 27.49 6.94 -17.90
N GLN A 65 26.99 5.72 -17.72
CA GLN A 65 25.57 5.43 -17.55
C GLN A 65 25.17 5.54 -16.07
N PRO A 66 24.08 6.27 -15.73
CA PRO A 66 23.65 6.47 -14.35
C PRO A 66 23.15 5.16 -13.72
N GLY A 67 23.60 4.89 -12.49
CA GLY A 67 23.14 3.75 -11.70
C GLY A 67 21.81 3.99 -10.99
N LEU A 68 21.25 2.95 -10.39
CA LEU A 68 19.99 3.03 -9.62
C LEU A 68 20.02 4.10 -8.51
N ASN A 69 21.18 4.36 -7.89
CA ASN A 69 21.36 5.39 -6.86
C ASN A 69 21.19 6.82 -7.39
N GLU A 70 21.57 7.07 -8.65
CA GLU A 70 21.40 8.38 -9.30
C GLU A 70 19.96 8.53 -9.84
N LEU A 71 19.43 7.50 -10.51
CA LEU A 71 18.04 7.46 -10.98
C LEU A 71 17.01 7.63 -9.85
N SER A 72 17.34 7.21 -8.62
CA SER A 72 16.48 7.40 -7.44
C SER A 72 16.79 8.65 -6.60
N ALA A 73 17.75 9.49 -7.00
CA ALA A 73 18.07 10.73 -6.29
C ALA A 73 16.97 11.79 -6.45
N ASP A 74 16.33 11.89 -7.63
CA ASP A 74 15.34 12.93 -7.94
C ASP A 74 13.87 12.48 -7.75
N LEU A 75 13.63 11.56 -6.81
CA LEU A 75 12.27 11.20 -6.35
C LEU A 75 11.49 12.39 -5.76
N GLY A 76 12.14 13.54 -5.54
CA GLY A 76 11.54 14.78 -5.06
C GLY A 76 10.89 15.66 -6.13
N ALA A 77 11.31 15.56 -7.40
CA ALA A 77 10.71 16.33 -8.51
C ALA A 77 9.45 15.69 -9.09
N ILE A 78 9.20 14.41 -8.82
CA ILE A 78 8.07 13.64 -9.36
C ILE A 78 6.75 14.13 -8.73
N ASP A 79 5.88 14.78 -9.51
CA ASP A 79 4.54 15.10 -9.03
C ASP A 79 3.66 13.83 -8.98
N ALA A 80 3.56 13.28 -7.77
CA ALA A 80 2.67 12.17 -7.47
C ALA A 80 1.18 12.48 -7.76
N ARG A 81 0.76 13.75 -7.86
CA ARG A 81 -0.58 14.12 -8.34
C ARG A 81 -0.71 13.88 -9.84
N GLU A 82 0.29 14.24 -10.64
CA GLU A 82 0.30 14.07 -12.09
C GLU A 82 0.40 12.59 -12.50
N VAL A 83 1.38 11.86 -11.98
CA VAL A 83 1.58 10.41 -12.23
C VAL A 83 0.32 9.56 -11.94
N ASN A 84 -0.47 9.98 -10.94
CA ASN A 84 -1.74 9.32 -10.59
C ASN A 84 -2.96 9.95 -11.30
N THR A 85 -2.77 10.59 -12.46
CA THR A 85 -3.80 11.21 -13.30
C THR A 85 -3.70 10.68 -14.74
N MET A 86 -4.80 10.20 -15.30
CA MET A 86 -4.94 9.87 -16.72
C MET A 86 -6.08 10.71 -17.29
N ARG A 87 -5.87 11.36 -18.45
CA ARG A 87 -6.92 12.17 -19.11
C ARG A 87 -7.80 11.26 -19.98
N ILE A 88 -9.11 11.48 -19.97
CA ILE A 88 -10.08 10.75 -20.82
C ILE A 88 -10.96 11.70 -21.65
N GLY A 89 -11.11 12.95 -21.20
CA GLY A 89 -11.67 14.05 -21.98
C GLY A 89 -10.88 15.34 -21.72
N GLU A 90 -11.40 16.47 -22.19
CA GLU A 90 -10.78 17.79 -21.97
C GLU A 90 -10.80 18.20 -20.48
N ASP A 91 -11.93 17.98 -19.81
CA ASP A 91 -12.18 18.35 -18.41
C ASP A 91 -12.31 17.14 -17.46
N ILE A 92 -12.40 15.91 -17.99
CA ILE A 92 -12.55 14.66 -17.23
C ILE A 92 -11.21 13.90 -17.13
N GLN A 93 -10.85 13.55 -15.91
CA GLN A 93 -9.64 12.82 -15.54
C GLN A 93 -9.96 11.59 -14.69
N ILE A 94 -9.34 10.46 -14.99
CA ILE A 94 -9.24 9.31 -14.08
C ILE A 94 -8.10 9.61 -13.10
N ARG A 95 -8.35 9.42 -11.81
CA ARG A 95 -7.39 9.71 -10.74
C ARG A 95 -7.24 8.51 -9.81
N VAL A 96 -6.01 8.05 -9.58
CA VAL A 96 -5.72 6.96 -8.64
C VAL A 96 -5.45 7.54 -7.24
N GLY A 97 -6.11 6.99 -6.22
CA GLY A 97 -5.97 7.42 -4.84
C GLY A 97 -5.79 6.25 -3.87
N ARG A 98 -5.54 6.58 -2.59
CA ARG A 98 -5.31 5.61 -1.49
C ARG A 98 -6.40 4.53 -1.35
N TYR A 99 -7.61 4.78 -1.86
CA TYR A 99 -8.78 3.93 -1.65
C TYR A 99 -9.28 3.24 -2.93
N GLY A 100 -8.98 3.77 -4.11
CA GLY A 100 -9.49 3.31 -5.41
C GLY A 100 -9.15 4.29 -6.53
N ALA A 101 -9.65 4.03 -7.73
CA ALA A 101 -9.64 4.99 -8.84
C ALA A 101 -10.99 5.72 -8.93
N TYR A 102 -10.95 7.01 -9.22
CA TYR A 102 -12.15 7.86 -9.29
C TYR A 102 -12.04 8.84 -10.47
N LEU A 103 -13.18 9.20 -11.05
CA LEU A 103 -13.29 10.29 -12.01
C LEU A 103 -13.31 11.63 -11.27
N GLN A 104 -12.63 12.62 -11.83
CA GLN A 104 -12.75 14.03 -11.48
C GLN A 104 -13.11 14.81 -12.74
N GLN A 105 -14.14 15.66 -12.65
CA GLN A 105 -14.48 16.65 -13.68
C GLN A 105 -14.21 18.05 -13.14
N GLY A 106 -13.43 18.85 -13.87
CA GLY A 106 -13.05 20.20 -13.46
C GLY A 106 -12.11 20.26 -12.24
N GLU A 107 -11.92 21.47 -11.69
CA GLU A 107 -10.95 21.76 -10.63
C GLU A 107 -11.56 22.58 -9.46
N GLY A 108 -10.73 22.97 -8.47
CA GLY A 108 -11.15 23.84 -7.37
C GLY A 108 -12.20 23.24 -6.45
N ASP A 109 -12.98 24.08 -5.78
CA ASP A 109 -14.08 23.67 -4.87
C ASP A 109 -15.32 23.15 -5.63
N THR A 110 -15.44 23.41 -6.95
CA THR A 110 -16.59 23.06 -7.80
C THR A 110 -16.44 21.74 -8.57
N ARG A 111 -15.28 21.08 -8.49
CA ARG A 111 -15.02 19.80 -9.18
C ARG A 111 -16.03 18.71 -8.80
N LYS A 112 -16.55 17.99 -9.79
CA LYS A 112 -17.34 16.77 -9.54
C LYS A 112 -16.41 15.58 -9.30
N LEU A 113 -16.86 14.63 -8.48
CA LEU A 113 -16.14 13.39 -8.18
C LEU A 113 -17.11 12.20 -8.26
N ALA A 114 -16.71 11.14 -8.94
CA ALA A 114 -17.45 9.88 -8.98
C ALA A 114 -16.48 8.70 -8.86
N ASN A 115 -16.83 7.68 -8.07
CA ASN A 115 -15.98 6.50 -7.91
C ASN A 115 -16.08 5.60 -9.14
N ILE A 116 -14.98 4.96 -9.55
CA ILE A 116 -15.02 3.94 -10.60
C ILE A 116 -15.31 2.58 -9.95
N PRO A 117 -16.33 1.81 -10.39
CA PRO A 117 -16.60 0.48 -9.86
C PRO A 117 -15.40 -0.47 -10.00
N GLU A 118 -15.10 -1.26 -8.97
CA GLU A 118 -13.88 -2.11 -8.97
C GLU A 118 -13.89 -3.21 -10.05
N GLU A 119 -15.07 -3.60 -10.55
CA GLU A 119 -15.25 -4.59 -11.61
C GLU A 119 -15.14 -4.03 -13.04
N LEU A 120 -15.25 -2.71 -13.20
CA LEU A 120 -15.20 -2.06 -14.51
C LEU A 120 -13.78 -2.12 -15.06
N ALA A 121 -13.61 -2.71 -16.24
CA ALA A 121 -12.30 -2.83 -16.86
C ALA A 121 -11.84 -1.49 -17.44
N PRO A 122 -10.52 -1.21 -17.50
CA PRO A 122 -10.00 0.07 -18.01
C PRO A 122 -10.37 0.40 -19.47
N ASP A 123 -10.65 -0.62 -20.28
CA ASP A 123 -11.14 -0.53 -21.65
C ASP A 123 -12.66 -0.29 -21.75
N GLU A 124 -13.43 -0.74 -20.76
CA GLU A 124 -14.88 -0.46 -20.66
C GLU A 124 -15.18 0.99 -20.21
N LEU A 125 -14.23 1.63 -19.52
CA LEU A 125 -14.32 3.02 -19.10
C LEU A 125 -14.04 3.97 -20.28
N THR A 126 -14.99 4.06 -21.20
CA THR A 126 -15.00 5.06 -22.29
C THR A 126 -15.39 6.45 -21.79
N LEU A 127 -15.13 7.50 -22.58
CA LEU A 127 -15.56 8.88 -22.26
C LEU A 127 -17.08 8.97 -22.05
N ALA A 128 -17.87 8.27 -22.87
CA ALA A 128 -19.32 8.20 -22.70
C ALA A 128 -19.72 7.56 -21.35
N LYS A 129 -19.04 6.47 -20.96
CA LYS A 129 -19.27 5.81 -19.66
C LYS A 129 -18.79 6.66 -18.48
N ALA A 130 -17.73 7.44 -18.66
CA ALA A 130 -17.27 8.40 -17.65
C ALA A 130 -18.27 9.55 -17.46
N ILE A 131 -18.86 10.07 -18.55
CA ILE A 131 -19.94 11.07 -18.49
C ILE A 131 -21.18 10.49 -17.81
N GLU A 132 -21.58 9.25 -18.12
CA GLU A 132 -22.69 8.56 -17.45
C GLU A 132 -22.47 8.48 -15.92
N ILE A 133 -21.29 8.02 -15.50
CA ILE A 133 -20.90 7.88 -14.08
C ILE A 133 -20.80 9.25 -13.37
N LEU A 134 -20.46 10.33 -14.09
CA LEU A 134 -20.45 11.71 -13.59
C LEU A 134 -21.82 12.43 -13.65
N ALA A 135 -22.79 11.85 -14.37
CA ALA A 135 -24.17 12.33 -14.49
C ALA A 135 -25.13 11.63 -13.51
N GLN A 136 -24.75 10.47 -12.97
CA GLN A 136 -25.39 9.89 -11.78
C GLN A 136 -25.44 10.94 -10.64
N PRO A 137 -26.45 10.89 -9.75
CA PRO A 137 -26.68 11.91 -8.73
C PRO A 137 -25.57 11.96 -7.66
N SER A 138 -24.46 12.62 -8.00
CA SER A 138 -23.34 12.92 -7.11
C SER A 138 -23.59 14.15 -6.23
N GLY A 139 -24.76 14.78 -6.36
CA GLY A 139 -25.11 16.05 -5.72
C GLY A 139 -25.15 15.98 -4.21
N GLU A 140 -25.06 17.14 -3.56
CA GLU A 140 -25.17 17.23 -2.12
C GLU A 140 -26.66 17.15 -1.74
N ARG A 141 -27.10 15.97 -1.29
CA ARG A 141 -28.47 15.74 -0.83
C ARG A 141 -28.53 15.98 0.67
N GLU A 142 -29.20 17.06 1.07
CA GLU A 142 -29.51 17.30 2.49
C GLU A 142 -30.45 16.20 3.01
N LEU A 143 -30.14 15.65 4.18
CA LEU A 143 -30.93 14.60 4.83
C LEU A 143 -31.63 15.07 6.11
N GLY A 144 -31.11 16.11 6.76
CA GLY A 144 -31.65 16.64 8.01
C GLY A 144 -30.58 17.35 8.84
N ILE A 145 -30.77 17.42 10.16
CA ILE A 145 -29.85 18.04 11.13
C ILE A 145 -29.56 17.01 12.23
N ASP A 146 -28.29 16.76 12.57
CA ASP A 146 -27.92 15.88 13.69
C ASP A 146 -28.42 16.47 15.02
N PRO A 147 -29.32 15.80 15.78
CA PRO A 147 -29.80 16.31 17.06
C PRO A 147 -28.70 16.40 18.14
N ALA A 148 -27.57 15.70 17.98
CA ALA A 148 -26.46 15.72 18.93
C ALA A 148 -25.46 16.88 18.72
N THR A 149 -25.29 17.36 17.48
CA THR A 149 -24.38 18.47 17.13
C THR A 149 -25.08 19.73 16.60
N ASN A 150 -26.37 19.63 16.27
CA ASN A 150 -27.17 20.65 15.58
C ASN A 150 -26.55 21.10 14.24
N LEU A 151 -25.89 20.18 13.52
CA LEU A 151 -25.27 20.41 12.21
C LEU A 151 -26.09 19.76 11.08
N PRO A 152 -26.29 20.43 9.93
CA PRO A 152 -26.85 19.82 8.74
C PRO A 152 -26.07 18.58 8.29
N ILE A 153 -26.78 17.51 7.96
CA ILE A 153 -26.24 16.26 7.40
C ILE A 153 -26.52 16.24 5.91
N ILE A 154 -25.47 16.00 5.11
CA ILE A 154 -25.59 15.79 3.66
C ILE A 154 -25.01 14.43 3.26
N ALA A 155 -25.65 13.77 2.30
CA ALA A 155 -25.07 12.67 1.54
C ALA A 155 -24.47 13.19 0.23
N LYS A 156 -23.29 12.71 -0.16
CA LYS A 156 -22.67 13.02 -1.45
C LYS A 156 -21.64 12.00 -1.91
N SER A 157 -21.28 12.07 -3.19
CA SER A 157 -20.19 11.28 -3.77
C SER A 157 -18.82 11.85 -3.37
N GLY A 158 -17.82 10.98 -3.25
CA GLY A 158 -16.45 11.37 -2.94
C GLY A 158 -15.42 10.42 -3.52
N ARG A 159 -14.15 10.86 -3.50
CA ARG A 159 -12.96 10.10 -3.93
C ARG A 159 -12.72 8.76 -3.21
N PHE A 160 -13.52 8.44 -2.20
CA PHE A 160 -13.45 7.20 -1.40
C PHE A 160 -14.80 6.44 -1.41
N GLY A 161 -15.67 6.71 -2.40
CA GLY A 161 -17.05 6.25 -2.44
C GLY A 161 -18.06 7.29 -1.91
N PRO A 162 -19.37 6.97 -1.95
CA PRO A 162 -20.42 7.80 -1.37
C PRO A 162 -20.34 7.84 0.17
N TYR A 163 -20.65 8.98 0.76
CA TYR A 163 -20.56 9.20 2.20
C TYR A 163 -21.57 10.23 2.72
N VAL A 164 -21.92 10.11 4.00
CA VAL A 164 -22.60 11.16 4.77
C VAL A 164 -21.59 12.00 5.53
N THR A 165 -21.87 13.30 5.64
CA THR A 165 -21.04 14.25 6.40
C THR A 165 -21.92 15.30 7.06
N GLU A 166 -21.55 15.69 8.27
CA GLU A 166 -21.98 16.97 8.83
C GLU A 166 -21.41 18.13 8.01
N VAL A 167 -22.08 19.27 8.03
CA VAL A 167 -21.62 20.53 7.45
C VAL A 167 -21.57 21.58 8.56
N PHE A 168 -20.40 22.13 8.84
CA PHE A 168 -20.32 23.31 9.70
C PHE A 168 -20.97 24.51 8.99
N PRO A 169 -21.77 25.33 9.70
CA PRO A 169 -22.33 26.55 9.14
C PRO A 169 -21.20 27.42 8.59
N VAL A 170 -21.42 27.96 7.39
CA VAL A 170 -20.40 28.75 6.69
C VAL A 170 -20.30 30.11 7.36
N GLU A 171 -19.16 30.39 8.01
CA GLU A 171 -18.78 31.77 8.35
C GLU A 171 -18.79 32.59 7.05
N VAL A 172 -19.68 33.59 6.96
CA VAL A 172 -19.78 34.47 5.78
C VAL A 172 -18.53 35.34 5.72
N VAL A 173 -17.53 34.88 4.97
CA VAL A 173 -16.31 35.64 4.69
C VAL A 173 -16.69 36.77 3.73
N PRO A 174 -16.55 38.05 4.12
CA PRO A 174 -16.91 39.17 3.25
C PRO A 174 -16.04 39.18 1.99
N GLU A 175 -16.65 39.58 0.88
CA GLU A 175 -16.07 39.48 -0.45
C GLU A 175 -14.72 40.21 -0.55
N GLY A 176 -13.71 39.54 -1.11
CA GLY A 176 -12.32 40.01 -1.16
C GLY A 176 -11.42 39.58 0.02
N ALA A 177 -11.97 39.11 1.15
CA ALA A 177 -11.15 38.59 2.25
C ALA A 177 -10.64 37.16 1.98
N LYS A 178 -9.33 36.92 2.12
CA LYS A 178 -8.72 35.59 1.93
C LYS A 178 -9.28 34.59 2.96
N LYS A 179 -9.93 33.50 2.50
CA LYS A 179 -10.35 32.34 3.33
C LYS A 179 -9.23 31.99 4.33
N LYS A 180 -9.45 32.19 5.63
CA LYS A 180 -8.47 31.84 6.68
C LYS A 180 -8.17 30.33 6.58
N ARG A 181 -6.90 29.95 6.51
CA ARG A 181 -6.50 28.54 6.57
C ARG A 181 -7.05 27.94 7.87
N LYS A 182 -7.87 26.90 7.78
CA LYS A 182 -8.38 26.17 8.96
C LYS A 182 -7.19 25.71 9.81
N LYS A 183 -7.21 26.01 11.11
CA LYS A 183 -6.20 25.53 12.07
C LYS A 183 -6.22 23.99 12.11
N ALA A 184 -5.09 23.36 12.43
CA ALA A 184 -4.99 21.89 12.51
C ALA A 184 -5.97 21.31 13.55
N ASP A 185 -6.17 22.04 14.64
CA ASP A 185 -7.02 21.71 15.80
C ASP A 185 -8.46 22.22 15.66
N ALA A 186 -8.85 22.74 14.50
CA ALA A 186 -10.26 23.05 14.23
C ALA A 186 -11.06 21.73 14.24
N PRO A 187 -12.28 21.70 14.82
CA PRO A 187 -13.12 20.52 14.76
C PRO A 187 -13.38 20.14 13.29
N LYS A 188 -13.44 18.84 13.05
CA LYS A 188 -13.73 18.25 11.74
C LYS A 188 -15.17 17.73 11.79
N PRO A 189 -15.95 17.86 10.70
CA PRO A 189 -17.29 17.28 10.68
C PRO A 189 -17.18 15.76 10.85
N LYS A 190 -18.14 15.12 11.52
CA LYS A 190 -18.25 13.67 11.45
C LYS A 190 -18.54 13.27 10.00
N THR A 191 -17.88 12.19 9.56
CA THR A 191 -18.01 11.64 8.20
C THR A 191 -18.08 10.13 8.27
N ALA A 192 -19.03 9.51 7.58
CA ALA A 192 -19.14 8.06 7.47
C ALA A 192 -19.44 7.65 6.03
N SER A 193 -18.70 6.68 5.50
CA SER A 193 -19.02 6.06 4.21
C SER A 193 -20.37 5.36 4.27
N LEU A 194 -21.12 5.39 3.16
CA LEU A 194 -22.27 4.50 2.99
C LEU A 194 -21.81 3.03 3.01
N LEU A 195 -22.73 2.13 3.37
CA LEU A 195 -22.54 0.69 3.27
C LEU A 195 -22.61 0.22 1.82
N SER A 196 -22.12 -0.99 1.56
CA SER A 196 -22.07 -1.60 0.22
C SER A 196 -23.47 -1.81 -0.38
N THR A 197 -24.51 -1.85 0.46
CA THR A 197 -25.93 -1.99 0.09
C THR A 197 -26.68 -0.65 -0.06
N MET A 198 -26.07 0.49 0.27
CA MET A 198 -26.73 1.81 0.32
C MET A 198 -26.37 2.67 -0.89
N THR A 199 -27.33 3.45 -1.42
CA THR A 199 -27.08 4.44 -2.48
C THR A 199 -27.42 5.86 -2.02
N LEU A 200 -26.93 6.87 -2.74
CA LEU A 200 -27.22 8.29 -2.47
C LEU A 200 -28.72 8.63 -2.67
N ASP A 201 -29.43 7.83 -3.45
CA ASP A 201 -30.87 7.96 -3.69
C ASP A 201 -31.71 7.27 -2.60
N THR A 202 -31.29 6.10 -2.12
CA THR A 202 -32.05 5.32 -1.13
C THR A 202 -31.76 5.68 0.33
N ILE A 203 -30.60 6.29 0.62
CA ILE A 203 -30.20 6.62 2.00
C ILE A 203 -31.25 7.49 2.71
N THR A 204 -31.53 7.16 3.98
CA THR A 204 -32.46 7.90 4.83
C THR A 204 -31.72 8.76 5.87
N TYR A 205 -32.45 9.68 6.49
CA TYR A 205 -31.97 10.45 7.65
C TYR A 205 -31.59 9.56 8.83
N GLU A 206 -32.39 8.52 9.12
CA GLU A 206 -32.12 7.57 10.22
C GLU A 206 -30.85 6.75 9.98
N ASP A 207 -30.63 6.31 8.74
CA ASP A 207 -29.42 5.60 8.36
C ASP A 207 -28.19 6.50 8.41
N ALA A 208 -28.32 7.77 8.04
CA ALA A 208 -27.24 8.74 8.18
C ALA A 208 -26.83 8.97 9.64
N LEU A 209 -27.81 9.05 10.57
CA LEU A 209 -27.52 9.12 12.01
C LEU A 209 -26.83 7.83 12.51
N ARG A 210 -27.30 6.64 12.07
CA ARG A 210 -26.63 5.36 12.38
C ARG A 210 -25.19 5.33 11.89
N LEU A 211 -24.92 5.75 10.66
CA LEU A 211 -23.58 5.82 10.09
C LEU A 211 -22.67 6.81 10.83
N LEU A 212 -23.18 8.01 11.16
CA LEU A 212 -22.44 9.03 11.91
C LEU A 212 -22.20 8.66 13.39
N SER A 213 -22.88 7.63 13.91
CA SER A 213 -22.60 7.06 15.24
C SER A 213 -21.36 6.14 15.28
N LEU A 214 -20.78 5.78 14.12
CA LEU A 214 -19.58 4.94 14.06
C LEU A 214 -18.29 5.78 14.28
N PRO A 215 -17.29 5.27 15.05
CA PRO A 215 -17.21 3.94 15.65
C PRO A 215 -18.12 3.73 16.86
N ARG A 216 -18.92 2.65 16.85
CA ARG A 216 -19.76 2.26 17.98
C ARG A 216 -18.91 1.52 19.02
N VAL A 217 -18.92 1.97 20.27
CA VAL A 217 -18.39 1.20 21.41
C VAL A 217 -19.41 0.12 21.77
N ILE A 218 -18.97 -1.13 21.90
CA ILE A 218 -19.80 -2.25 22.40
C ILE A 218 -19.67 -2.38 23.92
N GLY A 219 -18.45 -2.21 24.43
CA GLY A 219 -18.13 -2.29 25.85
C GLY A 219 -16.62 -2.44 26.07
N THR A 220 -16.19 -2.31 27.32
CA THR A 220 -14.80 -2.52 27.73
C THR A 220 -14.55 -4.00 28.01
N ASP A 221 -13.48 -4.57 27.45
CA ASP A 221 -13.12 -5.97 27.68
C ASP A 221 -12.57 -6.19 29.10
N SER A 222 -13.18 -7.11 29.85
CA SER A 222 -12.79 -7.45 31.22
C SER A 222 -11.43 -8.12 31.33
N GLN A 223 -10.87 -8.67 30.25
CA GLN A 223 -9.54 -9.29 30.24
C GLN A 223 -8.39 -8.29 30.03
N THR A 224 -8.64 -7.18 29.33
CA THR A 224 -7.60 -6.23 28.91
C THR A 224 -7.79 -4.81 29.42
N GLY A 225 -9.01 -4.42 29.79
CA GLY A 225 -9.39 -3.03 30.07
C GLY A 225 -9.47 -2.15 28.81
N GLU A 226 -9.40 -2.73 27.61
CA GLU A 226 -9.50 -1.99 26.34
C GLU A 226 -10.93 -1.96 25.82
N ASP A 227 -11.39 -0.81 25.31
CA ASP A 227 -12.69 -0.68 24.67
C ASP A 227 -12.76 -1.44 23.34
N ILE A 228 -13.81 -2.26 23.20
CA ILE A 228 -14.18 -2.88 21.94
C ILE A 228 -15.02 -1.88 21.13
N THR A 229 -14.49 -1.49 19.99
CA THR A 229 -15.13 -0.59 19.01
C THR A 229 -15.41 -1.32 17.71
N VAL A 230 -16.51 -0.96 17.04
CA VAL A 230 -16.90 -1.49 15.73
C VAL A 230 -17.12 -0.36 14.73
N GLN A 231 -16.60 -0.54 13.53
CA GLN A 231 -16.55 0.49 12.49
C GLN A 231 -16.38 -0.13 11.09
N ASN A 232 -16.88 0.56 10.06
CA ASN A 232 -16.58 0.21 8.67
C ASN A 232 -15.20 0.78 8.24
N GLY A 233 -14.57 0.15 7.26
CA GLY A 233 -13.27 0.56 6.74
C GLY A 233 -13.07 0.11 5.29
N ARG A 234 -11.88 0.43 4.72
CA ARG A 234 -11.57 0.14 3.31
C ARG A 234 -11.76 -1.33 2.90
N TYR A 235 -11.66 -2.27 3.84
CA TYR A 235 -11.75 -3.70 3.57
C TYR A 235 -13.04 -4.33 4.12
N GLY A 236 -14.07 -3.51 4.35
CA GLY A 236 -15.32 -3.90 4.97
C GLY A 236 -15.35 -3.68 6.50
N PRO A 237 -16.39 -4.21 7.17
CA PRO A 237 -16.65 -4.00 8.59
C PRO A 237 -15.62 -4.74 9.46
N TYR A 238 -15.25 -4.15 10.61
CA TYR A 238 -14.34 -4.77 11.56
C TYR A 238 -14.57 -4.32 13.00
N LEU A 239 -14.19 -5.17 13.94
CA LEU A 239 -14.07 -4.85 15.36
C LEU A 239 -12.60 -4.61 15.75
N LYS A 240 -12.38 -3.73 16.73
CA LYS A 240 -11.07 -3.29 17.21
C LYS A 240 -11.06 -3.21 18.74
N ARG A 241 -10.00 -3.74 19.36
CA ARG A 241 -9.71 -3.70 20.80
C ARG A 241 -8.25 -3.30 20.93
N GLY A 242 -8.01 -2.05 21.32
CA GLY A 242 -6.69 -1.42 21.33
C GLY A 242 -5.90 -1.58 20.02
N ALA A 243 -4.93 -2.50 20.01
CA ALA A 243 -4.11 -2.84 18.85
C ALA A 243 -4.52 -4.14 18.11
N ASP A 244 -5.43 -4.95 18.67
CA ASP A 244 -6.05 -6.04 17.92
C ASP A 244 -7.23 -5.52 17.07
N SER A 245 -7.49 -6.20 15.97
CA SER A 245 -8.61 -5.91 15.07
C SER A 245 -8.93 -7.16 14.27
N ARG A 246 -10.22 -7.51 14.19
CA ARG A 246 -10.74 -8.70 13.51
C ARG A 246 -11.81 -8.25 12.51
N THR A 247 -11.84 -8.85 11.32
CA THR A 247 -12.86 -8.57 10.31
C THR A 247 -14.22 -9.11 10.76
N LEU A 248 -15.29 -8.44 10.38
CA LEU A 248 -16.68 -8.93 10.51
C LEU A 248 -17.14 -9.57 9.20
N GLU A 249 -18.20 -10.39 9.26
CA GLU A 249 -18.69 -11.17 8.13
C GLU A 249 -19.73 -10.40 7.29
N SER A 250 -20.55 -9.55 7.93
CA SER A 250 -21.52 -8.67 7.25
C SER A 250 -21.52 -7.25 7.82
N GLU A 251 -22.05 -6.31 7.04
CA GLU A 251 -22.16 -4.90 7.46
C GLU A 251 -23.25 -4.72 8.54
N ASP A 252 -24.22 -5.62 8.66
CA ASP A 252 -25.25 -5.59 9.73
C ASP A 252 -24.64 -5.76 11.12
N GLN A 253 -23.55 -6.52 11.22
CA GLN A 253 -22.78 -6.70 12.47
C GLN A 253 -22.20 -5.39 13.00
N LEU A 254 -22.13 -4.31 12.19
CA LEU A 254 -21.78 -2.98 12.70
C LEU A 254 -22.74 -2.52 13.82
N PHE A 255 -24.03 -2.82 13.68
CA PHE A 255 -25.09 -2.37 14.58
C PHE A 255 -25.60 -3.48 15.50
N SER A 256 -25.65 -4.73 15.04
CA SER A 256 -26.24 -5.85 15.80
C SER A 256 -25.27 -6.57 16.74
N LEU A 257 -23.95 -6.48 16.52
CA LEU A 257 -22.97 -7.26 17.30
C LEU A 257 -23.02 -6.92 18.80
N THR A 258 -23.10 -7.96 19.64
CA THR A 258 -23.10 -7.86 21.11
C THR A 258 -21.70 -8.04 21.71
N MET A 259 -21.58 -7.78 23.01
CA MET A 259 -20.32 -7.98 23.75
C MET A 259 -19.88 -9.45 23.73
N ASP A 260 -20.80 -10.39 23.96
CA ASP A 260 -20.50 -11.82 24.01
C ASP A 260 -19.98 -12.34 22.65
N GLN A 261 -20.61 -11.89 21.56
CA GLN A 261 -20.17 -12.20 20.19
C GLN A 261 -18.79 -11.60 19.90
N ALA A 262 -18.52 -10.37 20.35
CA ALA A 262 -17.20 -9.76 20.19
C ALA A 262 -16.11 -10.51 20.98
N VAL A 263 -16.42 -11.00 22.20
CA VAL A 263 -15.53 -11.86 22.99
C VAL A 263 -15.30 -13.20 22.30
N GLU A 264 -16.32 -13.82 21.70
CA GLU A 264 -16.18 -15.04 20.90
C GLU A 264 -15.26 -14.83 19.68
N ILE A 265 -15.39 -13.72 18.97
CA ILE A 265 -14.52 -13.40 17.82
C ILE A 265 -13.08 -13.12 18.28
N TYR A 266 -12.86 -12.59 19.48
CA TYR A 266 -11.52 -12.42 20.06
C TYR A 266 -10.91 -13.72 20.60
N SER A 267 -11.71 -14.65 21.12
CA SER A 267 -11.22 -15.95 21.63
C SER A 267 -10.70 -16.85 20.51
N LYS A 268 -11.32 -16.79 19.32
CA LYS A 268 -10.81 -17.40 18.09
C LYS A 268 -9.40 -16.87 17.78
N PRO A 269 -8.45 -17.71 17.31
CA PRO A 269 -7.10 -17.26 16.96
C PRO A 269 -7.17 -16.20 15.85
N LYS A 270 -6.21 -15.26 15.82
CA LYS A 270 -6.23 -14.20 14.81
C LYS A 270 -5.95 -14.73 13.41
N GLU A 271 -7.00 -14.94 12.64
CA GLU A 271 -6.95 -15.14 11.20
C GLU A 271 -6.31 -13.93 10.52
N ARG A 272 -5.03 -14.05 10.22
CA ARG A 272 -4.35 -13.14 9.30
C ARG A 272 -4.78 -13.53 7.89
N ARG A 273 -5.06 -12.56 7.02
CA ARG A 273 -5.29 -12.73 5.57
C ARG A 273 -4.07 -13.27 4.78
N ARG A 274 -3.21 -14.09 5.38
CA ARG A 274 -2.60 -15.23 4.66
C ARG A 274 -3.77 -16.09 4.24
N GLY A 275 -4.08 -16.14 2.94
CA GLY A 275 -5.19 -16.95 2.44
C GLY A 275 -5.07 -18.40 2.92
N VAL A 276 -6.21 -19.06 3.13
CA VAL A 276 -6.31 -20.47 3.52
C VAL A 276 -5.29 -21.27 2.72
N ALA A 277 -4.45 -22.04 3.41
CA ALA A 277 -3.38 -22.79 2.77
C ALA A 277 -4.00 -23.75 1.75
N LYS A 278 -3.81 -23.45 0.45
CA LYS A 278 -4.37 -24.25 -0.63
C LYS A 278 -3.93 -25.71 -0.46
N PRO A 279 -4.82 -26.69 -0.68
CA PRO A 279 -4.42 -28.09 -0.71
C PRO A 279 -3.33 -28.29 -1.78
N PRO A 280 -2.46 -29.31 -1.64
CA PRO A 280 -1.47 -29.62 -2.65
C PRO A 280 -2.15 -29.90 -3.99
N LEU A 281 -1.54 -29.42 -5.08
CA LEU A 281 -2.03 -29.61 -6.45
C LEU A 281 -1.77 -31.02 -6.98
N LYS A 282 -0.74 -31.70 -6.44
CA LYS A 282 -0.39 -33.09 -6.71
C LYS A 282 0.47 -33.61 -5.57
N GLU A 283 0.33 -34.87 -5.23
CA GLU A 283 1.26 -35.60 -4.35
C GLU A 283 2.11 -36.53 -5.24
N LEU A 284 3.42 -36.53 -5.03
CA LEU A 284 4.38 -37.25 -5.89
C LEU A 284 4.90 -38.54 -5.24
N GLY A 285 4.71 -38.72 -3.94
CA GLY A 285 5.20 -39.87 -3.16
C GLY A 285 5.97 -39.42 -1.92
N VAL A 286 7.00 -40.19 -1.57
CA VAL A 286 7.89 -39.93 -0.42
C VAL A 286 9.33 -39.84 -0.91
N ASP A 287 10.09 -38.86 -0.43
CA ASP A 287 11.53 -38.71 -0.66
C ASP A 287 12.30 -39.89 -0.01
N PRO A 288 13.00 -40.75 -0.77
CA PRO A 288 13.73 -41.90 -0.20
C PRO A 288 14.93 -41.51 0.69
N THR A 289 15.42 -40.27 0.60
CA THR A 289 16.55 -39.77 1.38
C THR A 289 16.10 -39.11 2.69
N THR A 290 14.96 -38.43 2.70
CA THR A 290 14.46 -37.72 3.91
C THR A 290 13.24 -38.38 4.56
N SER A 291 12.63 -39.39 3.94
CA SER A 291 11.38 -40.04 4.37
C SER A 291 10.19 -39.08 4.52
N ARG A 292 10.16 -38.00 3.73
CA ARG A 292 9.13 -36.93 3.78
C ARG A 292 8.19 -36.98 2.57
N PRO A 293 6.90 -36.65 2.73
CA PRO A 293 5.96 -36.59 1.61
C PRO A 293 6.32 -35.45 0.65
N LEU A 294 6.41 -35.76 -0.63
CA LEU A 294 6.80 -34.82 -1.69
C LEU A 294 5.53 -34.30 -2.39
N ILE A 295 5.27 -33.00 -2.28
CA ILE A 295 3.99 -32.41 -2.71
C ILE A 295 4.18 -31.11 -3.50
N VAL A 296 3.29 -30.89 -4.47
CA VAL A 296 3.27 -29.72 -5.36
C VAL A 296 2.27 -28.70 -4.83
N LYS A 297 2.62 -27.41 -4.80
CA LYS A 297 1.76 -26.32 -4.30
C LYS A 297 1.77 -25.09 -5.21
N ASP A 298 0.69 -24.33 -5.15
CA ASP A 298 0.54 -23.02 -5.80
C ASP A 298 1.04 -21.92 -4.87
N GLY A 299 2.16 -21.28 -5.21
CA GLY A 299 2.81 -20.25 -4.43
C GLY A 299 2.63 -18.84 -4.99
N ARG A 300 3.00 -17.82 -4.20
CA ARG A 300 3.00 -16.41 -4.65
C ARG A 300 3.87 -16.18 -5.90
N PHE A 301 4.90 -17.00 -6.08
CA PHE A 301 5.90 -16.90 -7.15
C PHE A 301 5.73 -18.00 -8.20
N GLY A 302 4.51 -18.54 -8.34
CA GLY A 302 4.22 -19.70 -9.19
C GLY A 302 4.28 -21.03 -8.43
N MET A 303 4.27 -22.12 -9.19
CA MET A 303 4.20 -23.47 -8.66
C MET A 303 5.55 -23.97 -8.13
N TYR A 304 5.51 -24.78 -7.07
CA TYR A 304 6.72 -25.34 -6.46
C TYR A 304 6.48 -26.74 -5.88
N VAL A 305 7.54 -27.54 -5.81
CA VAL A 305 7.62 -28.83 -5.07
C VAL A 305 8.19 -28.56 -3.68
N THR A 306 7.73 -29.30 -2.66
CA THR A 306 8.28 -29.23 -1.31
C THR A 306 8.21 -30.58 -0.58
N ASP A 307 9.20 -30.84 0.28
CA ASP A 307 9.24 -31.92 1.27
C ASP A 307 8.74 -31.47 2.66
N GLY A 308 8.34 -30.20 2.79
CA GLY A 308 7.98 -29.53 4.05
C GLY A 308 9.06 -28.60 4.62
N GLU A 309 10.32 -28.69 4.17
CA GLU A 309 11.43 -27.83 4.61
C GLU A 309 12.02 -27.05 3.43
N THR A 310 12.48 -27.75 2.40
CA THR A 310 12.95 -27.16 1.13
C THR A 310 11.76 -26.88 0.21
N ASN A 311 11.86 -25.81 -0.60
CA ASN A 311 10.83 -25.41 -1.55
C ASN A 311 11.50 -25.09 -2.90
N ALA A 312 11.22 -25.88 -3.95
CA ALA A 312 11.82 -25.74 -5.28
C ALA A 312 10.77 -25.35 -6.31
N THR A 313 10.89 -24.16 -6.91
CA THR A 313 10.00 -23.68 -7.97
C THR A 313 10.10 -24.57 -9.22
N LEU A 314 8.97 -24.85 -9.87
CA LEU A 314 8.94 -25.52 -11.18
C LEU A 314 9.61 -24.63 -12.24
N ARG A 315 10.37 -25.24 -13.16
CA ARG A 315 11.02 -24.54 -14.28
C ARG A 315 10.03 -24.31 -15.42
N ARG A 316 10.35 -23.37 -16.33
CA ARG A 316 9.57 -23.11 -17.54
C ARG A 316 9.56 -24.37 -18.43
N GLY A 317 8.46 -25.13 -18.37
CA GLY A 317 8.28 -26.40 -19.09
C GLY A 317 7.77 -27.55 -18.20
N ASP A 318 8.00 -27.49 -16.89
CA ASP A 318 7.45 -28.49 -15.96
C ASP A 318 5.92 -28.31 -15.84
N THR A 319 5.13 -29.34 -16.15
CA THR A 319 3.66 -29.33 -16.02
C THR A 319 3.19 -30.25 -14.90
N ILE A 320 2.01 -29.95 -14.30
CA ILE A 320 1.43 -30.74 -13.20
C ILE A 320 1.27 -32.21 -13.59
N GLU A 321 0.80 -32.45 -14.81
CA GLU A 321 0.50 -33.79 -15.32
C GLU A 321 1.77 -34.62 -15.50
N ALA A 322 2.79 -34.06 -16.17
CA ALA A 322 4.06 -34.74 -16.44
C ALA A 322 4.97 -34.89 -15.21
N LEU A 323 4.83 -34.04 -14.19
CA LEU A 323 5.72 -34.06 -13.03
C LEU A 323 5.61 -35.37 -12.22
N ASN A 324 6.70 -36.11 -12.10
CA ASN A 324 6.81 -37.37 -11.36
C ASN A 324 7.68 -37.21 -10.08
N LEU A 325 7.84 -38.28 -9.31
CA LEU A 325 8.67 -38.30 -8.09
C LEU A 325 10.13 -37.93 -8.39
N GLU A 326 10.71 -38.52 -9.41
CA GLU A 326 12.10 -38.35 -9.84
C GLU A 326 12.43 -36.88 -10.16
N ARG A 327 11.63 -36.25 -11.02
CA ARG A 327 11.75 -34.82 -11.35
C ARG A 327 11.49 -33.91 -10.14
N GLY A 328 10.58 -34.30 -9.25
CA GLY A 328 10.36 -33.60 -7.98
C GLY A 328 11.59 -33.63 -7.06
N LEU A 329 12.28 -34.77 -7.02
CA LEU A 329 13.52 -34.95 -6.26
C LEU A 329 14.70 -34.22 -6.92
N GLU A 330 14.82 -34.22 -8.24
CA GLU A 330 15.83 -33.44 -8.98
C GLU A 330 15.74 -31.94 -8.65
N LEU A 331 14.52 -31.37 -8.74
CA LEU A 331 14.28 -29.96 -8.41
C LEU A 331 14.64 -29.63 -6.95
N LEU A 332 14.31 -30.52 -6.01
CA LEU A 332 14.66 -30.33 -4.59
C LEU A 332 16.14 -30.57 -4.30
N ALA A 333 16.81 -31.49 -4.99
CA ALA A 333 18.26 -31.72 -4.86
C ALA A 333 19.05 -30.50 -5.34
N GLY A 334 18.72 -29.96 -6.52
CA GLY A 334 19.32 -28.71 -7.01
C GLY A 334 19.05 -27.52 -6.08
N ARG A 335 17.85 -27.46 -5.47
CA ARG A 335 17.53 -26.44 -4.47
C ARG A 335 18.32 -26.61 -3.16
N ARG A 336 18.49 -27.84 -2.66
CA ARG A 336 19.27 -28.17 -1.46
C ARG A 336 20.75 -27.82 -1.66
N ALA A 337 21.32 -28.09 -2.84
CA ALA A 337 22.68 -27.68 -3.20
C ALA A 337 22.85 -26.15 -3.18
N TRP A 338 21.98 -25.42 -3.88
CA TRP A 338 21.99 -23.95 -3.86
C TRP A 338 21.82 -23.36 -2.45
N GLU A 339 20.96 -23.95 -1.60
CA GLU A 339 20.80 -23.50 -0.21
C GLU A 339 22.01 -23.82 0.69
N ALA A 340 22.85 -24.78 0.32
CA ALA A 340 24.12 -25.06 0.98
C ALA A 340 25.22 -24.06 0.57
N GLU A 341 25.30 -23.73 -0.73
CA GLU A 341 26.31 -22.82 -1.31
C GLU A 341 26.02 -21.34 -1.02
N ASN A 342 24.78 -20.91 -1.23
CA ASN A 342 24.37 -19.51 -1.08
C ASN A 342 23.89 -19.15 0.34
N GLY A 343 23.70 -20.16 1.19
CA GLY A 343 23.22 -20.02 2.57
C GLY A 343 21.70 -19.87 2.66
N GLY A 344 21.03 -20.93 3.09
CA GLY A 344 19.57 -21.02 3.21
C GLY A 344 18.90 -19.90 4.02
N VAL A 345 17.58 -19.80 3.85
CA VAL A 345 16.72 -18.69 4.33
C VAL A 345 16.78 -18.48 5.86
N THR A 346 17.26 -19.47 6.61
CA THR A 346 17.38 -19.51 8.07
C THR A 346 18.71 -18.97 8.63
N ARG A 347 19.25 -17.85 8.10
CA ARG A 347 20.26 -17.08 8.85
C ARG A 347 19.69 -16.75 10.24
N PRO A 348 20.32 -17.17 11.36
CA PRO A 348 19.78 -16.90 12.69
C PRO A 348 19.67 -15.39 12.90
N LYS A 349 18.54 -14.94 13.45
CA LYS A 349 18.29 -13.50 13.69
C LYS A 349 19.33 -12.94 14.64
N ARG A 350 20.40 -12.35 14.09
CA ARG A 350 21.23 -11.39 14.79
C ARG A 350 20.29 -10.31 15.33
N SER A 351 20.16 -10.24 16.65
CA SER A 351 19.21 -9.36 17.31
C SER A 351 19.65 -7.91 17.12
N ARG A 352 19.15 -7.26 16.06
CA ARG A 352 19.19 -5.81 15.92
C ARG A 352 18.45 -5.22 17.13
N LYS A 353 19.21 -4.86 18.18
CA LYS A 353 18.75 -3.92 19.21
C LYS A 353 18.06 -2.77 18.48
N LYS A 354 16.82 -2.44 18.86
CA LYS A 354 16.15 -1.25 18.35
C LYS A 354 16.98 -0.03 18.74
N ALA A 355 17.80 0.47 17.82
CA ALA A 355 18.12 1.89 17.84
C ALA A 355 16.78 2.62 17.67
N ALA A 356 16.42 3.45 18.65
CA ALA A 356 15.28 4.33 18.51
C ALA A 356 15.53 5.28 17.33
N ALA A 357 14.50 5.59 16.55
CA ALA A 357 14.63 6.58 15.48
C ALA A 357 15.07 7.93 16.07
N PRO A 358 16.10 8.59 15.54
CA PRO A 358 16.51 9.90 16.02
C PRO A 358 15.40 10.91 15.73
N THR A 359 14.78 11.45 16.78
CA THR A 359 13.78 12.52 16.63
C THR A 359 14.44 13.80 16.14
N LEU A 360 13.77 14.51 15.22
CA LEU A 360 14.27 15.73 14.56
C LEU A 360 14.25 16.98 15.46
N THR A 361 14.75 16.87 16.69
CA THR A 361 14.71 17.93 17.72
C THR A 361 15.98 18.00 18.58
N LYS A 362 17.18 18.01 17.97
CA LYS A 362 18.42 18.38 18.71
C LYS A 362 19.63 18.96 17.97
N ASN A 363 19.58 19.14 16.64
CA ASN A 363 20.74 19.65 15.86
C ASN A 363 20.74 21.18 15.60
N THR A 364 19.76 21.93 16.08
CA THR A 364 19.60 23.38 15.80
C THR A 364 20.17 24.32 16.89
N VAL A 365 20.89 23.81 17.90
CA VAL A 365 21.57 24.64 18.92
C VAL A 365 23.02 24.19 19.16
N LYS A 366 23.86 24.23 18.13
CA LYS A 366 25.33 24.12 18.31
C LYS A 366 26.21 24.86 17.28
N GLN A 367 25.64 25.74 16.46
CA GLN A 367 26.36 26.47 15.40
C GLN A 367 26.10 28.00 15.44
N ALA A 368 25.95 28.58 16.63
CA ALA A 368 25.58 29.99 16.81
C ALA A 368 26.24 30.70 18.03
N ALA A 369 27.44 30.28 18.46
CA ALA A 369 28.12 30.90 19.61
C ALA A 369 29.67 30.79 19.59
N SER A 370 30.33 31.48 18.66
CA SER A 370 31.73 31.92 18.86
C SER A 370 32.12 33.05 17.89
N LYS A 371 31.88 34.30 18.29
CA LYS A 371 32.48 35.48 17.65
C LYS A 371 33.47 36.14 18.61
N ARG A 372 34.76 35.90 18.35
CA ARG A 372 35.84 36.90 18.32
C ARG A 372 35.82 37.98 19.42
N ALA A 373 36.57 37.75 20.50
CA ALA A 373 37.06 38.81 21.40
C ALA A 373 38.58 38.98 21.24
N THR A 374 39.09 40.21 21.26
CA THR A 374 40.48 40.55 20.92
C THR A 374 41.25 41.18 22.09
N LYS A 375 42.55 40.89 22.22
CA LYS A 375 43.52 41.80 22.87
C LYS A 375 44.95 41.64 22.31
N LYS A 376 45.67 42.76 22.20
CA LYS A 376 47.14 42.87 21.99
C LYS A 376 47.86 42.39 23.28
N ARG A 377 49.14 41.99 23.36
CA ARG A 377 50.45 42.41 22.78
C ARG A 377 51.45 41.19 22.97
N ALA A 378 52.76 41.12 22.66
CA ALA A 378 53.78 42.07 22.19
C ALA A 378 55.02 41.35 21.56
N THR A 379 55.73 42.04 20.65
CA THR A 379 57.20 42.14 20.44
C THR A 379 58.19 40.97 20.67
N GLY A 380 58.98 40.67 19.61
CA GLY A 380 60.40 40.21 19.66
C GLY A 380 60.63 38.70 19.59
N LYS A 381 61.77 38.19 19.06
CA LYS A 381 62.90 38.76 18.30
C LYS A 381 63.58 37.62 17.48
N VAL A 382 64.32 37.94 16.41
CA VAL A 382 65.03 36.97 15.53
C VAL A 382 66.43 36.60 16.04
N ALA A 383 66.77 35.29 15.99
CA ALA A 383 68.08 34.59 15.90
C ALA A 383 67.75 33.07 15.89
N SER A 384 68.21 32.18 14.99
CA SER A 384 69.58 31.68 14.72
C SER A 384 70.25 31.05 15.96
N SER A 385 70.89 29.87 15.90
CA SER A 385 71.35 29.04 14.76
C SER A 385 71.46 27.54 15.13
N ASP A 386 71.84 26.72 14.15
CA ASP A 386 72.40 25.34 14.27
C ASP A 386 71.45 24.25 14.85
N GLU A 387 71.61 22.95 14.55
CA GLU A 387 72.66 22.21 13.82
C GLU A 387 72.02 21.19 12.83
#